data_AF-A0A1B3Z9V4-F1
#
_entry.id   AF-A0A1B3Z9V4-F1
#
_cell.length_a   1.000
_cell.length_b   1.000
_cell.length_c   1.000
_cell.angle_alpha   90.00
_cell.angle_beta   90.00
_cell.angle_gamma   90.00
#
_symmetry.space_group_name_H-M   'P 1'
#
loop_
_entity.id
_entity.type
_entity.pdbx_description
1 polymer ?
#
loop_
_entity_poly.entity_id
_entity_poly.type
_entity_poly.pdbx_seq_one_letter_code
_entity_poly.pdbx_strand_id
1 'polypeptide(L)'
;MIRRRDLLGAGAFAGLAGAASAGAIGFRRAQRTVPPGGDGVLTQLPPRVGAWQLQPSSADMVDPIEIDVAFAAALDMYDRVVERDYVAPALPRIMLNIVYKRELRQEDRFHWPEFCYATQGFKVRRLAPLALANGPIVTRFIGDRAGRNELVGYFMRIGDALPAGSLAVRAALFRQSLALRLPDGVMVRASFLTDELDSDDPAAADKLLAAFFRALLAGAGRPLWEMLVGGALHQSATGFQR
;
A
#
# COMPACT_ATOMS: atom_id res chain seq x y z
N MET A 1 -0.22 11.22 -60.12
CA MET A 1 0.56 9.98 -60.32
C MET A 1 1.54 9.83 -59.17
N ILE A 2 1.28 8.93 -58.22
CA ILE A 2 2.21 8.61 -57.13
C ILE A 2 3.36 7.78 -57.75
N ARG A 3 4.61 8.21 -57.60
CA ARG A 3 5.77 7.50 -58.20
C ARG A 3 6.17 6.35 -57.28
N ARG A 4 6.60 5.21 -57.86
CA ARG A 4 7.07 4.02 -57.10
C ARG A 4 8.11 4.31 -56.01
N ARG A 5 8.91 5.37 -56.18
CA ARG A 5 9.90 5.83 -55.18
C ARG A 5 9.27 6.42 -53.91
N ASP A 6 8.10 7.05 -54.04
CA ASP A 6 7.38 7.66 -52.92
C ASP A 6 6.71 6.58 -52.04
N LEU A 7 6.29 5.47 -52.67
CA LEU A 7 5.75 4.28 -51.98
C LEU A 7 6.83 3.51 -51.21
N LEU A 8 8.06 3.43 -51.74
CA LEU A 8 9.18 2.79 -51.05
C LEU A 8 9.67 3.62 -49.85
N GLY A 9 9.72 4.95 -49.99
CA GLY A 9 10.03 5.85 -48.87
C GLY A 9 8.98 5.78 -47.76
N ALA A 10 7.69 5.83 -48.12
CA ALA A 10 6.60 5.72 -47.15
C ALA A 10 6.58 4.35 -46.42
N GLY A 11 6.87 3.25 -47.12
CA GLY A 11 6.97 1.91 -46.53
C GLY A 11 8.15 1.77 -45.55
N ALA A 12 9.31 2.36 -45.87
CA ALA A 12 10.47 2.35 -44.98
C ALA A 12 10.25 3.19 -43.71
N PHE A 13 9.63 4.37 -43.82
CA PHE A 13 9.27 5.19 -42.66
C PHE A 13 8.20 4.53 -41.78
N ALA A 14 7.17 3.92 -42.38
CA ALA A 14 6.14 3.19 -41.64
C ALA A 14 6.70 1.94 -40.94
N GLY A 15 7.63 1.22 -41.58
CA GLY A 15 8.31 0.05 -41.00
C GLY A 15 9.21 0.42 -39.80
N LEU A 16 10.00 1.49 -39.93
CA LEU A 16 10.85 2.00 -38.83
C LEU A 16 10.02 2.56 -37.68
N ALA A 17 8.96 3.32 -37.96
CA ALA A 17 8.06 3.84 -36.93
C ALA A 17 7.29 2.71 -36.22
N GLY A 18 6.85 1.69 -36.95
CA GLY A 18 6.20 0.51 -36.39
C GLY A 18 7.12 -0.31 -35.49
N ALA A 19 8.36 -0.56 -35.92
CA ALA A 19 9.37 -1.26 -35.14
C ALA A 19 9.79 -0.49 -33.87
N ALA A 20 9.97 0.82 -33.96
CA ALA A 20 10.27 1.68 -32.81
C ALA A 20 9.10 1.71 -31.80
N SER A 21 7.87 1.76 -32.28
CA SER A 21 6.67 1.79 -31.43
C SER A 21 6.43 0.44 -30.74
N ALA A 22 6.55 -0.68 -31.47
CA ALA A 22 6.45 -2.03 -30.90
C ALA A 22 7.60 -2.32 -29.91
N GLY A 23 8.82 -1.89 -30.23
CA GLY A 23 9.98 -1.97 -29.32
C GLY A 23 9.77 -1.16 -28.04
N ALA A 24 9.24 0.06 -28.14
CA ALA A 24 8.95 0.90 -26.97
C ALA A 24 7.83 0.35 -26.08
N ILE A 25 6.80 -0.27 -26.66
CA ILE A 25 5.71 -0.93 -25.91
C ILE A 25 6.23 -2.20 -25.24
N GLY A 26 7.02 -3.02 -25.94
CA GLY A 26 7.64 -4.22 -25.39
C GLY A 26 8.59 -3.92 -24.23
N PHE A 27 9.39 -2.85 -24.36
CA PHE A 27 10.32 -2.39 -23.32
C PHE A 27 9.57 -1.91 -22.07
N ARG A 28 8.53 -1.08 -22.21
CA ARG A 28 7.69 -0.66 -21.06
C ARG A 28 7.01 -1.84 -20.36
N ARG A 29 6.56 -2.84 -21.12
CA ARG A 29 5.90 -4.04 -20.54
C ARG A 29 6.87 -4.91 -19.75
N ALA A 30 8.13 -4.99 -20.17
CA ALA A 30 9.19 -5.74 -19.48
C ALA A 30 9.64 -5.08 -18.16
N GLN A 31 9.24 -3.83 -17.91
CA GLN A 31 9.65 -3.03 -16.75
C GLN A 31 8.62 -3.03 -15.60
N ARG A 32 7.52 -3.77 -15.77
CA ARG A 32 6.43 -3.89 -14.79
C ARG A 32 6.68 -5.07 -13.85
N THR A 33 6.65 -4.80 -12.55
CA THR A 33 6.66 -5.84 -11.51
C THR A 33 5.30 -5.84 -10.82
N VAL A 34 4.36 -6.66 -11.29
CA VAL A 34 3.11 -6.92 -10.56
C VAL A 34 3.29 -8.24 -9.80
N PRO A 35 3.03 -8.29 -8.49
CA PRO A 35 3.11 -9.53 -7.73
C PRO A 35 2.22 -10.65 -8.34
N PRO A 36 2.62 -11.92 -8.21
CA PRO A 36 1.83 -13.05 -8.70
C PRO A 36 0.39 -13.02 -8.14
N GLY A 37 -0.61 -13.19 -9.00
CA GLY A 37 -2.03 -13.17 -8.63
C GLY A 37 -2.74 -11.82 -8.86
N GLY A 38 -2.00 -10.77 -9.22
CA GLY A 38 -2.56 -9.45 -9.52
C GLY A 38 -3.18 -8.78 -8.29
N ASP A 39 -3.80 -7.62 -8.50
CA ASP A 39 -4.48 -6.84 -7.44
C ASP A 39 -5.71 -7.56 -6.87
N GLY A 40 -6.24 -8.56 -7.60
CA GLY A 40 -7.28 -9.52 -7.19
C GLY A 40 -7.12 -10.07 -5.78
N VAL A 41 -5.88 -10.40 -5.40
CA VAL A 41 -5.57 -11.00 -4.10
C VAL A 41 -5.89 -10.09 -2.92
N LEU A 42 -5.92 -8.78 -3.10
CA LEU A 42 -6.20 -7.82 -2.04
C LEU A 42 -7.61 -7.94 -1.47
N THR A 43 -8.54 -8.57 -2.19
CA THR A 43 -9.89 -8.85 -1.67
C THR A 43 -9.97 -10.14 -0.87
N GLN A 44 -8.94 -11.00 -0.93
CA GLN A 44 -8.84 -12.29 -0.27
C GLN A 44 -8.22 -12.17 1.13
N LEU A 45 -8.63 -11.14 1.88
CA LEU A 45 -8.17 -10.94 3.25
C LEU A 45 -8.69 -12.06 4.16
N PRO A 46 -7.89 -12.51 5.14
CA PRO A 46 -8.27 -13.62 6.00
C PRO A 46 -9.51 -13.26 6.84
N PRO A 47 -10.53 -14.14 6.93
CA PRO A 47 -11.76 -13.85 7.69
C PRO A 47 -11.51 -13.70 9.19
N ARG A 48 -10.34 -14.13 9.68
CA ARG A 48 -9.88 -13.96 11.06
C ARG A 48 -8.43 -13.50 11.06
N VAL A 49 -8.16 -12.46 11.82
CA VAL A 49 -6.82 -11.92 12.07
C VAL A 49 -6.61 -11.97 13.58
N GLY A 50 -5.89 -12.98 14.08
CA GLY A 50 -5.69 -13.16 15.52
C GLY A 50 -7.02 -13.30 16.26
N ALA A 51 -7.29 -12.39 17.21
CA ALA A 51 -8.55 -12.34 17.95
C ALA A 51 -9.71 -11.69 17.16
N TRP A 52 -9.39 -10.93 16.12
CA TRP A 52 -10.39 -10.18 15.36
C TRP A 52 -10.98 -11.00 14.21
N GLN A 53 -12.28 -10.82 14.00
CA GLN A 53 -13.05 -11.44 12.93
C GLN A 53 -13.51 -10.36 11.98
N LEU A 54 -13.48 -10.68 10.69
CA LEU A 54 -13.95 -9.78 9.66
C LEU A 54 -15.44 -9.52 9.84
N GLN A 55 -15.82 -8.26 10.01
CA GLN A 55 -17.20 -7.83 10.04
C GLN A 55 -17.70 -7.63 8.60
N PRO A 56 -18.79 -8.31 8.18
CA PRO A 56 -19.45 -7.99 6.93
C PRO A 56 -19.92 -6.53 6.97
N SER A 57 -19.64 -5.76 5.92
CA SER A 57 -20.03 -4.35 5.84
C SER A 57 -21.55 -4.20 5.97
N SER A 58 -22.03 -3.75 7.13
CA SER A 58 -23.38 -3.21 7.28
C SER A 58 -23.36 -1.76 6.79
N ALA A 59 -24.31 -1.39 5.94
CA ALA A 59 -24.44 -0.05 5.37
C ALA A 59 -24.56 1.09 6.42
N ASP A 60 -24.74 0.75 7.70
CA ASP A 60 -24.85 1.69 8.83
C ASP A 60 -23.51 2.07 9.48
N MET A 61 -22.39 1.57 8.95
CA MET A 61 -21.08 1.78 9.56
C MET A 61 -20.42 3.02 8.98
N VAL A 62 -20.65 4.17 9.63
CA VAL A 62 -20.01 5.44 9.29
C VAL A 62 -18.49 5.28 9.42
N ASP A 63 -17.81 5.30 8.28
CA ASP A 63 -16.36 5.19 8.22
C ASP A 63 -15.70 6.49 8.73
N PRO A 64 -14.71 6.44 9.64
CA PRO A 64 -14.23 7.66 10.31
C PRO A 64 -13.38 8.57 9.42
N ILE A 65 -12.85 8.04 8.31
CA ILE A 65 -12.20 8.76 7.22
C ILE A 65 -12.46 7.94 5.96
N GLU A 66 -13.60 8.19 5.31
CA GLU A 66 -13.65 8.04 3.87
C GLU A 66 -12.60 9.02 3.33
N ILE A 67 -11.45 8.51 2.89
CA ILE A 67 -10.94 9.08 1.65
C ILE A 67 -12.09 8.78 0.71
N ASP A 68 -12.89 9.78 0.37
CA ASP A 68 -14.01 9.60 -0.55
C ASP A 68 -13.47 8.74 -1.70
N VAL A 69 -13.84 7.46 -1.68
CA VAL A 69 -13.20 6.45 -2.52
C VAL A 69 -13.54 6.80 -3.97
N ALA A 70 -14.64 7.53 -4.17
CA ALA A 70 -15.00 8.15 -5.43
C ALA A 70 -14.11 9.36 -5.79
N PHE A 71 -13.68 10.18 -4.83
CA PHE A 71 -12.71 11.27 -5.07
C PHE A 71 -11.31 10.75 -5.44
N ALA A 72 -10.82 9.71 -4.75
CA ALA A 72 -9.53 9.08 -5.07
C ALA A 72 -9.58 8.31 -6.40
N ALA A 73 -10.71 7.66 -6.72
CA ALA A 73 -10.93 7.02 -8.02
C ALA A 73 -11.06 8.06 -9.16
N ALA A 74 -11.71 9.20 -8.91
CA ALA A 74 -11.86 10.28 -9.90
C ALA A 74 -10.53 10.96 -10.28
N LEU A 75 -9.51 10.84 -9.43
CA LEU A 75 -8.18 11.42 -9.64
C LEU A 75 -7.11 10.40 -10.09
N ASP A 76 -7.51 9.18 -10.47
CA ASP A 76 -6.60 8.09 -10.88
C ASP A 76 -5.47 7.84 -9.84
N MET A 77 -5.81 8.03 -8.56
CA MET A 77 -4.82 7.98 -7.48
C MET A 77 -4.45 6.55 -7.13
N TYR A 78 -5.40 5.62 -7.23
CA TYR A 78 -5.23 4.21 -6.91
C TYR A 78 -5.93 3.32 -7.94
N ASP A 79 -5.28 2.25 -8.35
CA ASP A 79 -5.91 1.20 -9.17
C ASP A 79 -6.88 0.36 -8.33
N ARG A 80 -6.65 0.26 -7.01
CA ARG A 80 -7.52 -0.49 -6.09
C ARG A 80 -7.49 0.07 -4.67
N VAL A 81 -8.65 0.08 -4.03
CA VAL A 81 -8.85 0.38 -2.61
C VAL A 81 -9.62 -0.77 -1.96
N VAL A 82 -9.17 -1.22 -0.79
CA VAL A 82 -9.83 -2.26 0.00
C VAL A 82 -9.96 -1.78 1.44
N GLU A 83 -11.21 -1.68 1.89
CA GLU A 83 -11.56 -1.28 3.26
C GLU A 83 -12.26 -2.45 3.96
N ARG A 84 -11.80 -2.78 5.17
CA ARG A 84 -12.33 -3.88 5.98
C ARG A 84 -12.31 -3.52 7.44
N ASP A 85 -13.31 -4.03 8.15
CA ASP A 85 -13.40 -3.91 9.59
C ASP A 85 -13.27 -5.24 10.28
N TYR A 86 -12.46 -5.22 11.33
CA TYR A 86 -12.14 -6.38 12.13
C TYR A 86 -12.57 -6.11 13.57
N VAL A 87 -13.48 -6.93 14.07
CA VAL A 87 -14.04 -6.80 15.43
C VAL A 87 -13.66 -7.99 16.29
N ALA A 88 -13.46 -7.75 17.58
CA ALA A 88 -13.28 -8.82 18.55
C ALA A 88 -14.02 -8.47 19.85
N PRO A 89 -14.45 -9.48 20.63
CA PRO A 89 -14.96 -9.23 21.98
C PRO A 89 -13.89 -8.55 22.84
N ALA A 90 -14.27 -7.48 23.54
CA ALA A 90 -13.42 -6.73 24.49
C ALA A 90 -12.13 -6.12 23.91
N LEU A 91 -11.98 -6.06 22.59
CA LEU A 91 -10.90 -5.30 21.92
C LEU A 91 -11.52 -4.26 20.99
N PRO A 92 -10.81 -3.15 20.71
CA PRO A 92 -11.29 -2.16 19.76
C PRO A 92 -11.46 -2.76 18.35
N ARG A 93 -12.43 -2.21 17.61
CA ARG A 93 -12.59 -2.42 16.17
C ARG A 93 -11.35 -1.88 15.45
N ILE A 94 -10.78 -2.69 14.57
CA ILE A 94 -9.66 -2.31 13.71
C ILE A 94 -10.20 -2.02 12.32
N MET A 95 -9.94 -0.80 11.84
CA MET A 95 -10.22 -0.35 10.49
C MET A 95 -8.98 -0.59 9.63
N LEU A 96 -9.07 -1.50 8.68
CA LEU A 96 -8.02 -1.82 7.72
C LEU A 96 -8.32 -1.14 6.39
N ASN A 97 -7.39 -0.30 5.92
CA ASN A 97 -7.44 0.29 4.59
C ASN A 97 -6.18 -0.11 3.83
N ILE A 98 -6.36 -0.67 2.63
CA ILE A 98 -5.28 -1.04 1.72
C ILE A 98 -5.51 -0.30 0.41
N VAL A 99 -4.54 0.51 0.01
CA VAL A 99 -4.54 1.16 -1.30
C VAL A 99 -3.40 0.62 -2.14
N TYR A 100 -3.68 0.38 -3.42
CA TYR A 100 -2.75 -0.18 -4.37
C TYR A 100 -2.69 0.65 -5.64
N LYS A 101 -1.47 0.84 -6.13
CA LYS A 101 -1.17 1.46 -7.42
C LYS A 101 -0.21 0.57 -8.19
N ARG A 102 -0.57 0.23 -9.41
CA ARG A 102 0.18 -0.68 -10.29
C ARG A 102 1.41 -0.04 -10.89
N GLU A 103 1.38 1.29 -11.09
CA GLU A 103 2.51 2.05 -11.60
C GLU A 103 2.77 3.25 -10.68
N LEU A 104 3.88 3.21 -9.94
CA LEU A 104 4.38 4.35 -9.18
C LEU A 104 5.51 5.04 -9.94
N ARG A 105 5.41 6.35 -10.02
CA ARG A 105 6.44 7.24 -10.57
C ARG A 105 7.02 8.13 -9.48
N GLN A 106 8.15 8.77 -9.77
CA GLN A 106 8.71 9.78 -8.86
C GLN A 106 7.74 10.96 -8.65
N GLU A 107 6.98 11.33 -9.68
CA GLU A 107 5.93 12.36 -9.57
C GLU A 107 4.69 11.91 -8.79
N ASP A 108 4.48 10.60 -8.59
CA ASP A 108 3.38 10.10 -7.77
C ASP A 108 3.66 10.40 -6.30
N ARG A 109 2.87 11.32 -5.74
CA ARG A 109 2.89 11.62 -4.32
C ARG A 109 2.04 10.58 -3.61
N PHE A 110 2.68 9.65 -2.87
CA PHE A 110 1.94 8.92 -1.85
C PHE A 110 1.27 9.91 -0.91
N HIS A 111 -0.03 9.74 -0.72
CA HIS A 111 -0.79 10.51 0.25
C HIS A 111 -0.49 9.96 1.64
N TRP A 112 0.56 10.49 2.25
CA TRP A 112 1.01 10.11 3.58
C TRP A 112 -0.13 10.30 4.57
N PRO A 113 -0.53 9.26 5.34
CA PRO A 113 -1.65 9.36 6.26
C PRO A 113 -1.52 10.53 7.24
N GLU A 114 -0.33 10.81 7.77
CA GLU A 114 -0.11 11.95 8.67
C GLU A 114 -0.46 13.31 8.03
N PHE A 115 -0.22 13.47 6.72
CA PHE A 115 -0.55 14.71 6.02
C PHE A 115 -2.07 14.79 5.79
N CYS A 116 -2.69 13.70 5.34
CA CYS A 116 -4.13 13.64 5.14
C CYS A 116 -4.91 13.91 6.43
N TYR A 117 -4.50 13.28 7.54
CA TYR A 117 -5.11 13.53 8.86
C TYR A 117 -4.98 15.00 9.27
N ALA A 118 -3.79 15.60 9.10
CA ALA A 118 -3.59 17.03 9.38
C ALA A 118 -4.51 17.91 8.53
N THR A 119 -4.64 17.64 7.22
CA THR A 119 -5.53 18.41 6.34
C THR A 119 -7.02 18.22 6.64
N GLN A 120 -7.40 17.10 7.25
CA GLN A 120 -8.78 16.82 7.69
C GLN A 120 -9.09 17.35 9.10
N GLY A 121 -8.16 18.12 9.69
CA GLY A 121 -8.34 18.77 10.98
C GLY A 121 -7.99 17.89 12.20
N PHE A 122 -7.27 16.78 12.01
CA PHE A 122 -6.68 16.04 13.13
C PHE A 122 -5.34 16.65 13.52
N LYS A 123 -5.06 16.69 14.82
CA LYS A 123 -3.72 16.93 15.35
C LYS A 123 -2.94 15.62 15.35
N VAL A 124 -1.92 15.52 14.52
CA VAL A 124 -1.02 14.38 14.48
C VAL A 124 0.01 14.50 15.62
N ARG A 125 0.04 13.51 16.51
CA ARG A 125 0.96 13.41 17.65
C ARG A 125 1.78 12.12 17.59
N ARG A 126 2.97 12.14 18.20
CA ARG A 126 3.80 10.95 18.47
C ARG A 126 4.10 10.09 17.23
N LEU A 127 4.42 10.70 16.09
CA LEU A 127 4.90 9.98 14.91
C LEU A 127 6.21 9.26 15.23
N ALA A 128 6.22 7.93 15.21
CA ALA A 128 7.45 7.15 15.39
C ALA A 128 7.36 5.76 14.72
N PRO A 129 8.49 5.05 14.58
CA PRO A 129 8.50 3.70 14.03
C PRO A 129 8.06 2.67 15.07
N LEU A 130 7.39 1.63 14.59
CA LEU A 130 7.01 0.42 15.31
C LEU A 130 7.53 -0.78 14.52
N ALA A 131 8.61 -1.40 15.00
CA ALA A 131 9.24 -2.53 14.33
C ALA A 131 8.45 -3.83 14.59
N LEU A 132 8.02 -4.50 13.52
CA LEU A 132 7.45 -5.85 13.61
C LEU A 132 8.56 -6.89 13.49
N ALA A 133 8.58 -7.88 14.38
CA ALA A 133 9.51 -9.00 14.27
C ALA A 133 9.30 -9.73 12.93
N ASN A 134 10.36 -9.88 12.13
CA ASN A 134 10.34 -10.49 10.80
C ASN A 134 9.32 -9.86 9.82
N GLY A 135 9.02 -8.57 10.00
CA GLY A 135 8.02 -7.85 9.21
C GLY A 135 8.47 -6.44 8.81
N PRO A 136 7.58 -5.65 8.20
CA PRO A 136 7.86 -4.26 7.87
C PRO A 136 8.01 -3.41 9.15
N ILE A 137 8.72 -2.29 9.02
CA ILE A 137 8.67 -1.20 10.00
C ILE A 137 7.38 -0.42 9.74
N VAL A 138 6.51 -0.36 10.74
CA VAL A 138 5.25 0.39 10.70
C VAL A 138 5.52 1.82 11.16
N THR A 139 5.10 2.81 10.39
CA THR A 139 5.01 4.18 10.88
C THR A 139 3.71 4.31 11.67
N ARG A 140 3.78 4.77 12.92
CA ARG A 140 2.60 4.95 13.76
C ARG A 140 2.51 6.34 14.35
N PHE A 141 1.28 6.84 14.49
CA PHE A 141 0.97 8.14 15.08
C PHE A 141 -0.41 8.12 15.73
N ILE A 142 -0.69 9.17 16.50
CA ILE A 142 -1.98 9.43 17.13
C ILE A 142 -2.65 10.58 16.39
N GLY A 143 -3.82 10.34 15.81
CA GLY A 143 -4.70 11.39 15.30
C GLY A 143 -5.67 11.82 16.41
N ASP A 144 -5.63 13.08 16.81
CA ASP A 144 -6.57 13.65 17.78
C ASP A 144 -7.49 14.67 17.08
N ARG A 145 -8.80 14.45 17.18
CA ARG A 145 -9.80 15.42 16.74
C ARG A 145 -10.88 15.57 17.79
N ALA A 146 -10.88 16.70 18.49
CA ALA A 146 -11.89 17.06 19.49
C ALA A 146 -12.09 15.98 20.57
N GLY A 147 -10.99 15.41 21.07
CA GLY A 147 -11.02 14.35 22.10
C GLY A 147 -11.25 12.95 21.56
N ARG A 148 -11.49 12.79 20.25
CA ARG A 148 -11.48 11.49 19.59
C ARG A 148 -10.04 11.15 19.19
N ASN A 149 -9.42 10.28 19.98
CA ASN A 149 -8.07 9.79 19.77
C ASN A 149 -8.10 8.50 18.92
N GLU A 150 -7.32 8.48 17.83
CA GLU A 150 -7.19 7.34 16.93
C GLU A 150 -5.71 6.96 16.82
N LEU A 151 -5.37 5.70 17.13
CA LEU A 151 -4.04 5.18 16.83
C LEU A 151 -4.03 4.70 15.39
N VAL A 152 -3.09 5.24 14.60
CA VAL A 152 -2.93 4.91 13.19
C VAL A 152 -1.57 4.29 12.98
N GLY A 153 -1.53 3.13 12.35
CA GLY A 153 -0.32 2.48 11.88
C GLY A 153 -0.38 2.22 10.39
N TYR A 154 0.71 2.46 9.69
CA TYR A 154 0.80 2.07 8.28
C TYR A 154 2.22 1.68 7.88
N PHE A 155 2.31 0.86 6.84
CA PHE A 155 3.56 0.61 6.13
C PHE A 155 3.30 0.61 4.63
N MET A 156 4.37 0.76 3.86
CA MET A 156 4.30 0.78 2.40
C MET A 156 5.32 -0.17 1.81
N ARG A 157 4.91 -0.84 0.73
CA ARG A 157 5.79 -1.57 -0.16
C ARG A 157 5.86 -0.86 -1.51
N ILE A 158 7.07 -0.76 -2.04
CA ILE A 158 7.37 -0.21 -3.37
C ILE A 158 8.19 -1.26 -4.13
N GLY A 159 7.58 -1.94 -5.11
CA GLY A 159 8.16 -3.13 -5.71
C GLY A 159 8.48 -4.17 -4.63
N ASP A 160 9.72 -4.61 -4.51
CA ASP A 160 10.14 -5.54 -3.45
C ASP A 160 10.68 -4.86 -2.17
N ALA A 161 10.68 -3.53 -2.12
CA ALA A 161 11.24 -2.77 -1.00
C ALA A 161 10.17 -2.37 0.02
N LEU A 162 10.57 -2.35 1.31
CA LEU A 162 9.78 -1.85 2.44
C LEU A 162 10.46 -0.62 3.07
N PRO A 163 10.50 0.51 2.37
CA PRO A 163 11.11 1.72 2.89
C PRO A 163 10.34 2.24 4.11
N ALA A 164 11.08 2.58 5.17
CA ALA A 164 10.53 3.28 6.33
C ALA A 164 10.78 4.79 6.20
N GLY A 165 9.69 5.56 6.11
CA GLY A 165 9.74 7.03 6.03
C GLY A 165 9.97 7.59 4.62
N SER A 166 9.79 8.91 4.51
CA SER A 166 9.73 9.64 3.23
C SER A 166 11.02 9.62 2.41
N LEU A 167 12.17 9.74 3.06
CA LEU A 167 13.46 9.72 2.38
C LEU A 167 13.78 8.33 1.80
N ALA A 168 13.50 7.27 2.56
CA ALA A 168 13.69 5.89 2.10
C ALA A 168 12.78 5.57 0.91
N VAL A 169 11.52 6.05 0.93
CA VAL A 169 10.58 5.93 -0.20
C VAL A 169 11.14 6.63 -1.44
N ARG A 170 11.61 7.87 -1.32
CA ARG A 170 12.21 8.62 -2.44
C ARG A 170 13.44 7.92 -3.01
N ALA A 171 14.31 7.41 -2.14
CA ALA A 171 15.49 6.66 -2.55
C ALA A 171 15.13 5.35 -3.25
N ALA A 172 14.09 4.64 -2.78
CA ALA A 172 13.60 3.41 -3.41
C ALA A 172 13.06 3.71 -4.84
N LEU A 173 12.20 4.71 -4.98
CA LEU A 173 11.67 5.13 -6.29
C LEU A 173 12.78 5.56 -7.24
N PHE A 174 13.75 6.35 -6.76
CA PHE A 174 14.88 6.80 -7.57
C PHE A 174 15.71 5.62 -8.10
N ARG A 175 16.01 4.63 -7.25
CA ARG A 175 16.71 3.40 -7.67
C ARG A 175 15.94 2.62 -8.73
N GLN A 176 14.62 2.54 -8.61
CA GLN A 176 13.78 1.88 -9.62
C GLN A 176 13.80 2.67 -10.94
N SER A 177 13.73 4.01 -10.89
CA SER A 177 13.85 4.86 -12.08
C SER A 177 15.21 4.70 -12.79
N LEU A 178 16.31 4.60 -12.04
CA LEU A 178 17.64 4.30 -12.62
C LEU A 178 17.70 2.93 -13.29
N ALA A 179 16.99 1.95 -12.75
CA ALA A 179 16.84 0.62 -13.36
C ALA A 179 15.84 0.59 -14.53
N LEU A 180 15.28 1.76 -14.89
CA LEU A 180 14.17 1.91 -15.83
C LEU A 180 12.98 1.02 -15.45
N ARG A 181 12.70 0.81 -14.16
CA ARG A 181 11.56 0.00 -13.71
C ARG A 181 10.43 0.89 -13.23
N LEU A 182 9.20 0.46 -13.50
CA LEU A 182 7.99 1.05 -12.91
C LEU A 182 7.51 0.09 -11.83
N PRO A 183 7.86 0.35 -10.56
CA PRO A 183 7.41 -0.49 -9.46
C PRO A 183 5.92 -0.26 -9.22
N ASP A 184 5.26 -1.29 -8.73
CA ASP A 184 3.95 -1.13 -8.10
C ASP A 184 4.11 -0.67 -6.64
N GLY A 185 2.99 -0.34 -6.03
CA GLY A 185 2.89 0.20 -4.69
C GLY A 185 1.69 -0.33 -3.94
N VAL A 186 1.90 -0.68 -2.67
CA VAL A 186 0.78 -0.87 -1.74
C VAL A 186 1.06 -0.14 -0.45
N MET A 187 0.03 0.50 0.10
CA MET A 187 0.03 1.01 1.47
C MET A 187 -1.01 0.24 2.27
N VAL A 188 -0.59 -0.29 3.40
CA VAL A 188 -1.44 -1.02 4.34
C VAL A 188 -1.55 -0.17 5.60
N ARG A 189 -2.76 0.30 5.92
CA ARG A 189 -3.08 1.10 7.11
C ARG A 189 -4.03 0.33 7.99
N ALA A 190 -3.73 0.25 9.29
CA ALA A 190 -4.67 -0.20 10.31
C ALA A 190 -4.83 0.92 11.35
N SER A 191 -6.05 1.19 11.77
CA SER A 191 -6.31 2.15 12.84
C SER A 191 -7.45 1.72 13.75
N PHE A 192 -7.48 2.30 14.96
CA PHE A 192 -8.56 2.10 15.92
C PHE A 192 -8.70 3.29 16.86
N LEU A 193 -9.90 3.48 17.38
CA LEU A 193 -10.21 4.47 18.41
C LEU A 193 -9.75 3.98 19.78
N THR A 194 -9.18 4.89 20.57
CA THR A 194 -8.69 4.55 21.92
C THR A 194 -8.64 5.79 22.81
N ASP A 195 -9.21 5.66 24.01
CA ASP A 195 -9.18 6.72 25.03
C ASP A 195 -7.86 6.73 25.82
N GLU A 196 -7.04 5.68 25.69
CA GLU A 196 -5.79 5.46 26.45
C GLU A 196 -4.63 6.42 26.06
N LEU A 197 -4.82 7.20 24.98
CA LEU A 197 -3.79 8.02 24.33
C LEU A 197 -3.57 9.41 24.96
N ASP A 198 -4.19 9.67 26.11
CA ASP A 198 -3.87 10.79 26.98
C ASP A 198 -2.67 10.50 27.91
N SER A 199 -2.21 9.24 27.96
CA SER A 199 -0.98 8.84 28.65
C SER A 199 0.28 9.07 27.78
N ASP A 200 1.44 9.28 28.41
CA ASP A 200 2.69 9.56 27.71
C ASP A 200 3.32 8.37 26.97
N ASP A 201 2.83 7.16 27.23
CA ASP A 201 3.32 5.92 26.64
C ASP A 201 2.16 5.04 26.15
N PRO A 202 1.85 5.03 24.83
CA PRO A 202 0.79 4.20 24.27
C PRO A 202 1.21 2.72 24.12
N ALA A 203 2.01 2.17 25.03
CA ALA A 203 2.60 0.83 24.91
C ALA A 203 1.57 -0.29 24.71
N ALA A 204 0.40 -0.20 25.37
CA ALA A 204 -0.68 -1.18 25.19
C ALA A 204 -1.28 -1.10 23.78
N ALA A 205 -1.53 0.12 23.31
CA ALA A 205 -2.07 0.39 21.98
C ALA A 205 -1.06 -0.01 20.88
N ASP A 206 0.23 0.27 21.07
CA ASP A 206 1.33 -0.15 20.18
C ASP A 206 1.43 -1.69 20.11
N LYS A 207 1.31 -2.38 21.24
CA LYS A 207 1.30 -3.86 21.29
C LYS A 207 0.10 -4.43 20.54
N LEU A 208 -1.08 -3.82 20.69
CA LEU A 208 -2.30 -4.25 20.00
C LEU A 208 -2.16 -4.07 18.49
N LEU A 209 -1.69 -2.90 18.04
CA LEU A 209 -1.44 -2.62 16.63
C LEU A 209 -0.41 -3.59 16.03
N ALA A 210 0.70 -3.83 16.74
CA ALA A 210 1.71 -4.79 16.32
C ALA A 210 1.19 -6.23 16.29
N ALA A 211 0.32 -6.62 17.23
CA ALA A 211 -0.32 -7.93 17.24
C ALA A 211 -1.25 -8.10 16.03
N PHE A 212 -2.04 -7.08 15.69
CA PHE A 212 -2.91 -7.09 14.52
C PHE A 212 -2.11 -7.27 13.23
N PHE A 213 -1.08 -6.44 12.99
CA PHE A 213 -0.27 -6.56 11.76
C PHE A 213 0.46 -7.91 11.67
N ARG A 214 1.03 -8.41 12.77
CA ARG A 214 1.67 -9.74 12.76
C ARG A 214 0.67 -10.84 12.42
N ALA A 215 -0.53 -10.78 13.00
CA ALA A 215 -1.56 -11.77 12.73
C ALA A 215 -2.12 -11.65 11.31
N LEU A 216 -2.25 -10.44 10.76
CA LEU A 216 -2.69 -10.20 9.38
C LEU A 216 -1.71 -10.83 8.41
N LEU A 217 -0.42 -10.54 8.61
CA LEU A 217 0.65 -11.10 7.80
C LEU A 217 0.70 -12.62 7.97
N ALA A 218 0.66 -13.17 9.19
CA ALA A 218 0.67 -14.62 9.40
C ALA A 218 -0.54 -15.35 8.79
N GLY A 219 -1.70 -14.69 8.74
CA GLY A 219 -2.92 -15.19 8.09
C GLY A 219 -2.97 -14.96 6.57
N ALA A 220 -2.03 -14.20 6.02
CA ALA A 220 -1.96 -13.95 4.58
C ALA A 220 -1.37 -15.18 3.87
N GLY A 221 -2.14 -15.78 2.98
CA GLY A 221 -1.61 -16.77 2.03
C GLY A 221 -0.49 -16.15 1.19
N ARG A 222 0.39 -16.98 0.61
CA ARG A 222 1.60 -16.52 -0.09
C ARG A 222 1.35 -15.39 -1.12
N PRO A 223 0.33 -15.44 -2.00
CA PRO A 223 0.08 -14.36 -2.94
C PRO A 223 -0.26 -13.03 -2.25
N LEU A 224 -1.02 -13.07 -1.15
CA LEU A 224 -1.38 -11.87 -0.39
C LEU A 224 -0.16 -11.35 0.38
N TRP A 225 0.63 -12.23 0.97
CA TRP A 225 1.89 -11.86 1.63
C TRP A 225 2.82 -11.12 0.67
N GLU A 226 3.10 -11.71 -0.50
CA GLU A 226 3.96 -11.10 -1.52
C GLU A 226 3.38 -9.76 -2.00
N MET A 227 2.04 -9.66 -2.11
CA MET A 227 1.38 -8.41 -2.45
C MET A 227 1.55 -7.34 -1.36
N LEU A 228 1.43 -7.68 -0.07
CA LEU A 228 1.51 -6.71 1.03
C LEU A 228 2.93 -6.28 1.35
N VAL A 229 3.88 -7.22 1.38
CA VAL A 229 5.24 -6.98 1.91
C VAL A 229 6.38 -7.40 0.98
N GLY A 230 6.08 -7.97 -0.19
CA GLY A 230 7.07 -8.33 -1.20
C GLY A 230 7.67 -9.71 -0.99
N GLY A 231 8.35 -10.23 -2.02
CA GLY A 231 8.94 -11.58 -1.99
C GLY A 231 10.19 -11.70 -1.12
N ALA A 232 10.93 -10.60 -0.92
CA ALA A 232 12.20 -10.61 -0.21
C ALA A 232 12.07 -11.00 1.28
N LEU A 233 11.01 -10.56 1.97
CA LEU A 233 10.77 -10.94 3.37
C LEU A 233 10.36 -12.41 3.54
N HIS A 234 9.83 -13.05 2.51
CA HIS A 234 9.42 -14.46 2.60
C HIS A 234 10.63 -15.42 2.69
N GLN A 235 11.74 -15.08 2.04
CA GLN A 235 12.97 -15.89 2.03
C GLN A 235 13.66 -15.89 3.41
N SER A 236 13.61 -14.78 4.14
CA SER A 236 14.14 -14.70 5.51
C SER A 236 13.28 -15.45 6.53
N ALA A 237 11.95 -15.53 6.34
CA ALA A 237 11.06 -16.27 7.22
C ALA A 237 11.15 -17.80 7.06
N THR A 238 11.56 -18.28 5.88
CA THR A 238 11.71 -19.72 5.56
C THR A 238 13.15 -20.23 5.68
N GLY A 239 14.14 -19.33 5.70
CA GLY A 239 15.57 -19.67 5.82
C GLY A 239 16.04 -20.11 7.21
N PHE A 240 15.18 -20.11 8.23
CA PHE A 240 15.52 -20.54 9.61
C PHE A 240 15.03 -21.95 9.95
N GLN A 241 14.51 -22.71 8.97
CA GLN A 241 14.07 -24.10 9.14
C GLN A 241 14.97 -25.12 8.41
N ARG A 242 16.28 -24.87 8.28
CA ARG A 242 17.26 -25.88 7.88
C ARG A 242 18.42 -25.94 8.85
#